data_AF-A0A511B9G0-F1
#
_entry.id   AF-A0A511B9G0-F1
#
_cell.length_a   1.000
_cell.length_b   1.000
_cell.length_c   1.000
_cell.angle_alpha   90.00
_cell.angle_beta   90.00
_cell.angle_gamma   90.00
#
_symmetry.space_group_name_H-M   'P 1'
#
loop_
_entity.id
_entity.type
_entity.pdbx_description
1 polymer ?
#
loop_
_entity_poly.entity_id
_entity_poly.type
_entity_poly.pdbx_seq_one_letter_code
_entity_poly.pdbx_strand_id
1 'polypeptide(L)'
;MDISIFRQLADQTAQIITSWPNDLIAQYQFLSLPQTGNYTKDFIGDELYNRIREAFIPGEIKIAEQCRALIGELIYDQILDSRPIEPYCELLEKIRDATQFQQTVGNNTCEEWRNAIEYAHLSVQQISLNTTKSLQRTYPNYFAVEFATLRLRSIGYSIDRDGSKMTLSDQMELHLVAKIESLVHEFGGLSVTRQISDFLRAVYDEQQERYHLVILKPKVSEPQQPLIPWGYLFQLAVKHYQGGKSSGIADHRRFKFFFSLYFQ
;
A
#
# COMPACT_ATOMS: atom_id res chain seq x y z
N MET A 1 -5.42 15.36 7.81
CA MET A 1 -5.99 15.64 6.49
C MET A 1 -6.78 14.42 6.08
N ASP A 2 -8.03 14.61 5.68
CA ASP A 2 -8.90 13.56 5.14
C ASP A 2 -8.78 13.51 3.60
N ILE A 3 -8.99 12.35 2.99
CA ILE A 3 -8.83 12.18 1.55
C ILE A 3 -9.84 12.99 0.72
N SER A 4 -11.06 13.17 1.23
CA SER A 4 -12.11 13.95 0.54
C SER A 4 -11.74 15.42 0.52
N ILE A 5 -11.24 15.94 1.65
CA ILE A 5 -10.76 17.32 1.76
C ILE A 5 -9.53 17.51 0.85
N PHE A 6 -8.61 16.54 0.83
CA PHE A 6 -7.45 16.59 -0.06
C PHE A 6 -7.85 16.68 -1.53
N ARG A 7 -8.78 15.82 -1.99
CA ARG A 7 -9.29 15.84 -3.37
C ARG A 7 -9.90 17.20 -3.70
N GLN A 8 -10.73 17.75 -2.81
CA GLN A 8 -11.33 19.07 -2.99
C GLN A 8 -10.27 20.18 -3.10
N LEU A 9 -9.25 20.18 -2.26
CA LEU A 9 -8.15 21.14 -2.33
C LEU A 9 -7.36 21.01 -3.63
N ALA A 10 -7.08 19.78 -4.06
CA ALA A 10 -6.39 19.52 -5.33
C ALA A 10 -7.18 20.01 -6.54
N ASP A 11 -8.50 19.80 -6.56
CA ASP A 11 -9.36 20.27 -7.64
C ASP A 11 -9.47 21.80 -7.67
N GLN A 12 -9.55 22.45 -6.49
CA GLN A 12 -9.61 23.91 -6.37
C GLN A 12 -8.31 24.59 -6.82
N THR A 13 -7.17 23.97 -6.52
CA THR A 13 -5.83 24.53 -6.82
C THR A 13 -5.37 24.20 -8.24
N ALA A 14 -6.01 23.25 -8.94
CA ALA A 14 -5.63 22.85 -10.29
C ALA A 14 -5.61 24.00 -11.32
N GLN A 15 -6.38 25.08 -11.07
CA GLN A 15 -6.37 26.27 -11.92
C GLN A 15 -4.98 26.94 -12.00
N ILE A 16 -4.12 26.76 -10.99
CA ILE A 16 -2.77 27.35 -10.98
C ILE A 16 -1.89 26.82 -12.12
N ILE A 17 -2.18 25.62 -12.63
CA ILE A 17 -1.46 25.07 -13.79
C ILE A 17 -1.71 25.94 -15.03
N THR A 18 -2.90 26.53 -15.17
CA THR A 18 -3.23 27.37 -16.33
C THR A 18 -2.50 28.71 -16.31
N SER A 19 -2.08 29.20 -15.14
CA SER A 19 -1.25 30.39 -15.00
C SER A 19 0.25 30.09 -15.03
N TRP A 20 0.66 28.81 -15.11
CA TRP A 20 2.06 28.41 -15.16
C TRP A 20 2.71 28.80 -16.50
N PRO A 21 3.79 29.60 -16.51
CA PRO A 21 4.41 30.04 -17.75
C PRO A 21 5.11 28.89 -18.50
N ASN A 22 5.10 28.94 -19.84
CA ASN A 22 5.79 27.95 -20.68
C ASN A 22 7.29 28.22 -20.85
N ASP A 23 7.73 29.47 -20.64
CA ASP A 23 9.12 29.90 -20.80
C ASP A 23 9.89 29.88 -19.47
N LEU A 24 11.14 29.42 -19.49
CA LEU A 24 11.96 29.29 -18.28
C LEU A 24 12.20 30.63 -17.57
N ILE A 25 12.39 31.72 -18.31
CA ILE A 25 12.61 33.04 -17.73
C ILE A 25 11.33 33.50 -17.02
N ALA A 26 10.18 33.28 -17.67
CA ALA A 26 8.88 33.60 -17.09
C ALA A 26 8.56 32.72 -15.86
N GLN A 27 8.97 31.45 -15.85
CA GLN A 27 8.85 30.59 -14.66
C GLN A 27 9.71 31.09 -13.49
N TYR A 28 10.94 31.54 -13.76
CA TYR A 28 11.78 32.17 -12.75
C TYR A 28 11.14 33.45 -12.21
N GLN A 29 10.54 34.28 -13.08
CA GLN A 29 9.82 35.48 -12.66
C GLN A 29 8.60 35.15 -11.81
N PHE A 30 7.82 34.15 -12.21
CA PHE A 30 6.65 33.69 -11.47
C PHE A 30 7.01 33.20 -10.06
N LEU A 31 8.12 32.47 -9.94
CA LEU A 31 8.66 32.01 -8.66
C LEU A 31 9.50 33.07 -7.94
N SER A 32 9.65 34.30 -8.45
CA SER A 32 10.52 35.32 -7.86
C SER A 32 11.98 34.86 -7.64
N LEU A 33 12.51 34.04 -8.56
CA LEU A 33 13.87 33.51 -8.53
C LEU A 33 14.91 34.51 -9.09
N PRO A 34 16.20 34.41 -8.69
CA PRO A 34 17.26 35.29 -9.18
C PRO A 34 17.46 35.16 -10.70
N GLN A 35 17.46 36.29 -11.42
CA GLN A 35 17.68 36.34 -12.87
C GLN A 35 19.18 36.48 -13.20
N THR A 36 19.95 35.42 -12.92
CA THR A 36 21.42 35.40 -13.11
C THR A 36 21.85 34.99 -14.52
N GLY A 37 20.92 34.72 -15.43
CA GLY A 37 21.18 34.36 -16.83
C GLY A 37 21.41 32.86 -17.10
N ASN A 38 21.62 32.04 -16.07
CA ASN A 38 21.71 30.58 -16.18
C ASN A 38 20.40 29.91 -15.70
N TYR A 39 19.41 29.85 -16.58
CA TYR A 39 18.10 29.25 -16.28
C TYR A 39 18.14 27.73 -16.46
N THR A 40 17.75 26.98 -15.43
CA THR A 40 17.70 25.50 -15.49
C THR A 40 16.40 24.99 -14.90
N LYS A 41 15.89 23.88 -15.43
CA LYS A 41 14.71 23.19 -14.88
C LYS A 41 14.98 22.57 -13.52
N ASP A 42 16.21 22.11 -13.29
CA ASP A 42 16.61 21.47 -12.04
C ASP A 42 16.48 22.44 -10.87
N PHE A 43 16.95 23.69 -11.03
CA PHE A 43 16.82 24.72 -9.99
C PHE A 43 15.36 25.09 -9.70
N ILE A 44 14.50 25.13 -10.73
CA ILE A 44 13.05 25.31 -10.53
C ILE A 44 12.47 24.14 -9.73
N GLY A 45 12.87 22.90 -10.07
CA GLY A 45 12.43 21.70 -9.36
C GLY A 45 12.84 21.71 -7.89
N ASP A 46 14.09 22.05 -7.60
CA ASP A 46 14.61 22.17 -6.23
C ASP A 46 13.88 23.26 -5.43
N GLU A 47 13.63 24.42 -6.05
CA GLU A 47 12.87 25.50 -5.43
C GLU A 47 11.43 25.07 -5.11
N LEU A 48 10.74 24.42 -6.06
CA LEU A 48 9.39 23.91 -5.82
C LEU A 48 9.37 22.90 -4.67
N TYR A 49 10.36 22.01 -4.60
CA TYR A 49 10.52 21.06 -3.49
C TYR A 49 10.76 21.78 -2.15
N ASN A 50 11.54 22.85 -2.14
CA ASN A 50 11.74 23.67 -0.93
C ASN A 50 10.46 24.38 -0.52
N ARG A 51 9.69 24.94 -1.46
CA ARG A 51 8.40 25.60 -1.15
C ARG A 51 7.34 24.65 -0.64
N ILE A 52 7.26 23.45 -1.21
CA ILE A 52 6.39 22.38 -0.68
C ILE A 52 6.74 22.10 0.78
N ARG A 53 8.04 22.08 1.11
CA ARG A 53 8.51 21.84 2.47
C ARG A 53 8.17 22.99 3.41
N GLU A 54 8.45 24.21 2.99
CA GLU A 54 8.22 25.44 3.76
C GLU A 54 6.72 25.76 3.95
N ALA A 55 5.85 25.20 3.11
CA ALA A 55 4.41 25.30 3.28
C ALA A 55 3.89 24.68 4.58
N PHE A 56 4.64 23.76 5.21
CA PHE A 56 4.27 23.15 6.48
C PHE A 56 4.98 23.85 7.64
N ILE A 57 4.20 24.41 8.55
CA ILE A 57 4.71 25.06 9.75
C ILE A 57 5.11 23.94 10.73
N PRO A 58 6.30 23.99 11.36
CA PRO A 58 6.74 22.96 12.29
C PRO A 58 5.66 22.61 13.32
N GLY A 59 5.26 21.33 13.32
CA GLY A 59 4.22 20.79 14.19
C GLY A 59 4.59 19.39 14.68
N GLU A 60 3.59 18.54 14.92
CA GLU A 60 3.79 17.19 15.45
C GLU A 60 3.59 16.09 14.40
N ILE A 61 2.94 16.41 13.27
CA ILE A 61 2.49 15.41 12.31
C ILE A 61 3.52 15.25 11.21
N LYS A 62 4.05 14.04 11.06
CA LYS A 62 4.96 13.70 9.97
C LYS A 62 4.22 13.66 8.64
N ILE A 63 4.49 14.65 7.78
CA ILE A 63 3.75 14.83 6.52
C ILE A 63 3.98 13.67 5.56
N ALA A 64 5.19 13.12 5.49
CA ALA A 64 5.48 11.97 4.63
C ALA A 64 4.70 10.71 5.03
N GLU A 65 4.46 10.48 6.33
CA GLU A 65 3.63 9.37 6.81
C GLU A 65 2.15 9.60 6.49
N GLN A 66 1.67 10.83 6.67
CA GLN A 66 0.31 11.23 6.28
C GLN A 66 0.07 11.05 4.78
N CYS A 67 1.02 11.48 3.93
CA CYS A 67 0.94 11.27 2.48
C CYS A 67 0.85 9.78 2.14
N ARG A 68 1.68 8.94 2.77
CA ARG A 68 1.62 7.48 2.55
C ARG A 68 0.27 6.89 2.94
N ALA A 69 -0.33 7.34 4.05
CA ALA A 69 -1.66 6.90 4.46
C ALA A 69 -2.73 7.28 3.42
N LEU A 70 -2.74 8.54 2.98
CA LEU A 70 -3.65 9.05 1.95
C LEU A 70 -3.48 8.32 0.60
N ILE A 71 -2.26 7.99 0.20
CA ILE A 71 -2.02 7.17 -1.01
C ILE A 71 -2.63 5.77 -0.85
N GLY A 72 -2.51 5.17 0.33
CA GLY A 72 -3.20 3.92 0.64
C GLY A 72 -4.71 4.00 0.46
N GLU A 73 -5.32 5.11 0.89
CA GLU A 73 -6.75 5.38 0.70
C GLU A 73 -7.12 5.53 -0.77
N LEU A 74 -6.30 6.24 -1.56
CA LEU A 74 -6.52 6.37 -3.00
C LEU A 74 -6.47 5.02 -3.73
N ILE A 75 -5.53 4.15 -3.35
CA ILE A 75 -5.42 2.79 -3.92
C ILE A 75 -6.70 2.00 -3.63
N TYR A 76 -7.19 2.04 -2.40
CA TYR A 76 -8.44 1.35 -2.05
C TYR A 76 -9.66 1.94 -2.76
N ASP A 77 -9.78 3.27 -2.82
CA ASP A 77 -10.82 3.97 -3.59
C ASP A 77 -10.84 3.55 -5.06
N GLN A 78 -9.66 3.38 -5.66
CA GLN A 78 -9.55 2.98 -7.06
C GLN A 78 -10.04 1.56 -7.28
N ILE A 79 -9.62 0.60 -6.45
CA ILE A 79 -9.87 -0.81 -6.74
C ILE A 79 -11.26 -1.23 -6.24
N LEU A 80 -11.67 -0.79 -5.05
CA LEU A 80 -12.95 -1.16 -4.45
C LEU A 80 -14.11 -0.33 -5.02
N ASP A 81 -13.89 0.97 -5.23
CA ASP A 81 -14.96 1.91 -5.59
C ASP A 81 -14.81 2.47 -7.02
N SER A 82 -13.83 1.99 -7.81
CA SER A 82 -13.56 2.44 -9.18
C SER A 82 -13.33 3.96 -9.32
N ARG A 83 -12.86 4.62 -8.26
CA ARG A 83 -12.60 6.07 -8.26
C ARG A 83 -11.26 6.39 -8.93
N PRO A 84 -11.13 7.58 -9.54
CA PRO A 84 -9.87 8.00 -10.14
C PRO A 84 -8.79 8.19 -9.06
N ILE A 85 -7.62 7.61 -9.30
CA ILE A 85 -6.42 7.80 -8.48
C ILE A 85 -5.62 9.04 -8.92
N GLU A 86 -5.63 9.33 -10.22
CA GLU A 86 -4.97 10.50 -10.79
C GLU A 86 -5.90 11.72 -10.80
N PRO A 87 -5.36 12.95 -10.63
CA PRO A 87 -3.93 13.29 -10.44
C PRO A 87 -3.45 13.21 -8.97
N TYR A 88 -4.33 12.80 -8.06
CA TYR A 88 -4.14 12.94 -6.61
C TYR A 88 -2.92 12.16 -6.09
N CYS A 89 -2.65 10.98 -6.66
CA CYS A 89 -1.51 10.17 -6.22
C CYS A 89 -0.17 10.83 -6.58
N GLU A 90 -0.02 11.35 -7.80
CA GLU A 90 1.21 12.06 -8.21
C GLU A 90 1.50 13.27 -7.30
N LEU A 91 0.45 14.03 -6.93
CA LEU A 91 0.59 15.15 -6.00
C LEU A 91 1.07 14.71 -4.62
N LEU A 92 0.50 13.64 -4.07
CA LEU A 92 0.91 13.09 -2.78
C LEU A 92 2.33 12.51 -2.83
N GLU A 93 2.72 11.88 -3.93
CA GLU A 93 4.10 11.40 -4.11
C GLU A 93 5.09 12.56 -4.13
N LYS A 94 4.79 13.64 -4.84
CA LYS A 94 5.62 14.85 -4.85
C LYS A 94 5.75 15.48 -3.47
N ILE A 95 4.63 15.65 -2.76
CA ILE A 95 4.64 16.20 -1.40
C ILE A 95 5.44 15.30 -0.46
N ARG A 96 5.24 13.99 -0.54
CA ARG A 96 5.99 13.02 0.27
C ARG A 96 7.49 13.10 -0.02
N ASP A 97 7.88 13.08 -1.28
CA ASP A 97 9.30 13.06 -1.66
C ASP A 97 10.01 14.35 -1.20
N ALA A 98 9.35 15.52 -1.29
CA ALA A 98 9.88 16.80 -0.82
C ALA A 98 10.06 16.88 0.71
N THR A 99 9.22 16.16 1.46
CA THR A 99 9.16 16.20 2.94
C THR A 99 9.89 15.03 3.61
N GLN A 100 10.16 13.93 2.90
CA GLN A 100 10.71 12.70 3.48
C GLN A 100 12.15 12.87 4.01
N PHE A 101 13.03 13.55 3.25
CA PHE A 101 14.46 13.62 3.59
C PHE A 101 14.73 14.39 4.89
N GLN A 102 13.99 15.47 5.13
CA GLN A 102 14.17 16.33 6.31
C GLN A 102 13.18 15.99 7.45
N GLN A 103 12.39 14.93 7.29
CA GLN A 103 11.37 14.52 8.25
C GLN A 103 10.43 15.67 8.65
N THR A 104 9.96 16.42 7.64
CA THR A 104 9.14 17.61 7.87
C THR A 104 7.88 17.25 8.66
N VAL A 105 7.67 18.02 9.72
CA VAL A 105 6.50 17.95 10.57
C VAL A 105 5.62 19.17 10.34
N GLY A 106 4.30 18.97 10.33
CA GLY A 106 3.32 20.03 10.09
C GLY A 106 2.21 20.04 11.14
N ASN A 107 1.38 21.08 11.13
CA ASN A 107 0.17 21.17 11.95
C ASN A 107 -1.07 20.55 11.27
N ASN A 108 -0.92 20.11 10.01
CA ASN A 108 -1.93 19.42 9.22
C ASN A 108 -3.18 20.27 8.94
N THR A 109 -2.99 21.57 8.74
CA THR A 109 -4.08 22.53 8.47
C THR A 109 -4.42 22.58 6.97
N CYS A 110 -5.64 22.94 6.62
CA CYS A 110 -6.05 23.06 5.21
C CYS A 110 -5.22 24.07 4.42
N GLU A 111 -4.70 25.12 5.06
CA GLU A 111 -3.89 26.14 4.41
C GLU A 111 -2.48 25.63 4.06
N GLU A 112 -1.82 24.94 4.99
CA GLU A 112 -0.52 24.29 4.74
C GLU A 112 -0.62 23.34 3.54
N TRP A 113 -1.65 22.49 3.56
CA TRP A 113 -1.88 21.55 2.47
C TRP A 113 -2.25 22.23 1.15
N ARG A 114 -3.06 23.30 1.17
CA ARG A 114 -3.38 24.05 -0.05
C ARG A 114 -2.10 24.59 -0.70
N ASN A 115 -1.25 25.26 0.07
CA ASN A 115 0.01 25.83 -0.41
C ASN A 115 0.95 24.73 -0.95
N ALA A 116 1.08 23.62 -0.23
CA ALA A 116 1.88 22.49 -0.69
C ALA A 116 1.36 21.88 -2.00
N ILE A 117 0.04 21.74 -2.13
CA ILE A 117 -0.60 21.18 -3.33
C ILE A 117 -0.42 22.12 -4.54
N GLU A 118 -0.51 23.44 -4.34
CA GLU A 118 -0.25 24.41 -5.41
C GLU A 118 1.15 24.25 -6.00
N TYR A 119 2.19 24.19 -5.16
CA TYR A 119 3.55 23.97 -5.63
C TYR A 119 3.76 22.55 -6.21
N ALA A 120 3.07 21.55 -5.66
CA ALA A 120 3.11 20.20 -6.21
C ALA A 120 2.53 20.15 -7.63
N HIS A 121 1.41 20.81 -7.90
CA HIS A 121 0.82 20.92 -9.24
C HIS A 121 1.81 21.48 -10.27
N LEU A 122 2.54 22.53 -9.90
CA LEU A 122 3.55 23.15 -10.77
C LEU A 122 4.76 22.23 -11.05
N SER A 123 5.03 21.29 -10.15
CA SER A 123 6.14 20.33 -10.26
C SER A 123 5.83 19.11 -11.14
N VAL A 124 4.54 18.82 -11.38
CA VAL A 124 4.10 17.67 -12.19
C VAL A 124 4.08 18.08 -13.67
N GLN A 125 5.25 18.09 -14.32
CA GLN A 125 5.36 18.50 -15.73
C GLN A 125 5.06 17.38 -16.74
N GLN A 126 4.94 16.12 -16.32
CA GLN A 126 4.57 14.99 -17.20
C GLN A 126 3.81 13.93 -16.39
N ILE A 127 2.51 13.81 -16.65
CA ILE A 127 1.66 12.72 -16.15
C ILE A 127 2.23 11.41 -16.71
N SER A 128 2.73 10.54 -15.84
CA SER A 128 3.33 9.28 -16.28
C SER A 128 2.21 8.27 -16.51
N LEU A 129 1.88 8.02 -17.78
CA LEU A 129 0.83 7.10 -18.25
C LEU A 129 0.98 5.61 -17.85
N ASN A 130 1.87 5.27 -16.91
CA ASN A 130 2.11 3.90 -16.42
C ASN A 130 1.87 3.71 -14.91
N THR A 131 1.10 4.61 -14.28
CA THR A 131 1.00 4.73 -12.82
C THR A 131 0.54 3.46 -12.11
N THR A 132 -0.43 2.69 -12.60
CA THR A 132 -0.92 1.54 -11.81
C THR A 132 0.16 0.46 -11.58
N LYS A 133 1.00 0.19 -12.58
CA LYS A 133 2.09 -0.80 -12.45
C LYS A 133 3.22 -0.28 -11.57
N SER A 134 3.55 1.02 -11.65
CA SER A 134 4.55 1.61 -10.76
C SER A 134 4.03 1.67 -9.33
N LEU A 135 2.75 2.00 -9.11
CA LEU A 135 2.11 2.05 -7.81
C LEU A 135 2.09 0.67 -7.14
N GLN A 136 1.78 -0.40 -7.87
CA GLN A 136 1.83 -1.76 -7.31
C GLN A 136 3.24 -2.14 -6.84
N ARG A 137 4.28 -1.67 -7.53
CA ARG A 137 5.68 -1.89 -7.13
C ARG A 137 6.08 -1.05 -5.92
N THR A 138 5.60 0.19 -5.83
CA THR A 138 5.92 1.12 -4.73
C THR A 138 5.13 0.81 -3.46
N TYR A 139 3.89 0.32 -3.60
CA TYR A 139 2.92 0.11 -2.52
C TYR A 139 2.37 -1.33 -2.45
N PRO A 140 3.22 -2.37 -2.53
CA PRO A 140 2.76 -3.74 -2.70
C PRO A 140 1.87 -4.24 -1.56
N ASN A 141 2.08 -3.74 -0.33
CA ASN A 141 1.28 -4.09 0.83
C ASN A 141 -0.18 -3.61 0.71
N TYR A 142 -0.42 -2.40 0.18
CA TYR A 142 -1.77 -1.89 0.01
C TYR A 142 -2.54 -2.74 -1.01
N PHE A 143 -1.91 -3.11 -2.12
CA PHE A 143 -2.50 -4.05 -3.08
C PHE A 143 -2.73 -5.43 -2.46
N ALA A 144 -1.79 -5.97 -1.68
CA ALA A 144 -1.95 -7.28 -1.04
C ALA A 144 -3.14 -7.30 -0.04
N VAL A 145 -3.29 -6.27 0.78
CA VAL A 145 -4.43 -6.12 1.72
C VAL A 145 -5.74 -5.99 0.95
N GLU A 146 -5.73 -5.30 -0.17
CA GLU A 146 -6.91 -5.13 -1.03
C GLU A 146 -7.35 -6.46 -1.65
N PHE A 147 -6.44 -7.21 -2.28
CA PHE A 147 -6.77 -8.52 -2.84
C PHE A 147 -7.29 -9.50 -1.77
N ALA A 148 -6.71 -9.47 -0.58
CA ALA A 148 -7.20 -10.22 0.57
C ALA A 148 -8.62 -9.78 0.96
N THR A 149 -8.88 -8.47 0.97
CA THR A 149 -10.21 -7.89 1.27
C THR A 149 -11.26 -8.34 0.25
N LEU A 150 -10.99 -8.21 -1.05
CA LEU A 150 -11.89 -8.67 -2.11
C LEU A 150 -12.22 -10.15 -1.98
N ARG A 151 -11.19 -10.96 -1.71
CA ARG A 151 -11.35 -12.39 -1.54
C ARG A 151 -12.21 -12.73 -0.33
N LEU A 152 -11.94 -12.14 0.82
CA LEU A 152 -12.72 -12.37 2.04
C LEU A 152 -14.18 -11.94 1.85
N ARG A 153 -14.42 -10.78 1.20
CA ARG A 153 -15.77 -10.34 0.83
C ARG A 153 -16.47 -11.33 -0.11
N SER A 154 -15.76 -11.89 -1.09
CA SER A 154 -16.32 -12.90 -2.00
C SER A 154 -16.76 -14.20 -1.31
N ILE A 155 -16.21 -14.48 -0.12
CA ILE A 155 -16.54 -15.65 0.70
C ILE A 155 -17.55 -15.28 1.83
N GLY A 156 -18.04 -14.04 1.85
CA GLY A 156 -19.10 -13.59 2.75
C GLY A 156 -18.63 -12.91 4.04
N TYR A 157 -17.37 -12.52 4.14
CA TYR A 157 -16.87 -11.77 5.31
C TYR A 157 -17.15 -10.27 5.15
N SER A 158 -17.68 -9.65 6.20
CA SER A 158 -17.80 -8.19 6.29
C SER A 158 -16.47 -7.58 6.72
N ILE A 159 -15.95 -6.67 5.90
CA ILE A 159 -14.70 -5.92 6.17
C ILE A 159 -15.03 -4.45 6.16
N ASP A 160 -14.76 -3.82 7.30
CA ASP A 160 -14.91 -2.40 7.53
C ASP A 160 -13.64 -1.66 7.09
N ARG A 161 -13.81 -0.43 6.64
CA ARG A 161 -12.73 0.44 6.18
C ARG A 161 -12.75 1.72 7.02
N ASP A 162 -11.60 2.06 7.60
CA ASP A 162 -11.36 3.33 8.27
C ASP A 162 -10.10 3.98 7.65
N GLY A 163 -10.32 4.91 6.73
CA GLY A 163 -9.27 5.48 5.89
C GLY A 163 -8.45 4.40 5.18
N SER A 164 -7.16 4.34 5.50
CA SER A 164 -6.20 3.38 4.94
C SER A 164 -6.13 2.05 5.70
N LYS A 165 -7.01 1.81 6.67
CA LYS A 165 -7.06 0.58 7.46
C LYS A 165 -8.28 -0.26 7.06
N MET A 166 -8.05 -1.54 6.88
CA MET A 166 -9.08 -2.55 6.67
C MET A 166 -9.16 -3.42 7.91
N THR A 167 -10.36 -3.56 8.47
CA THR A 167 -10.59 -4.29 9.72
C THR A 167 -11.72 -5.28 9.56
N LEU A 168 -11.55 -6.48 10.10
CA LEU A 168 -12.65 -7.39 10.38
C LEU A 168 -13.26 -6.99 11.72
N SER A 169 -14.58 -7.10 11.86
CA SER A 169 -15.19 -7.03 13.19
C SER A 169 -14.74 -8.24 14.02
N ASP A 170 -14.69 -8.09 15.34
CA ASP A 170 -14.27 -9.18 16.26
C ASP A 170 -15.05 -10.48 16.01
N GLN A 171 -16.34 -10.37 15.70
CA GLN A 171 -17.17 -11.54 15.38
C GLN A 171 -16.74 -12.23 14.08
N MET A 172 -16.42 -11.45 13.04
CA MET A 172 -15.93 -11.99 11.76
C MET A 172 -14.53 -12.57 11.88
N GLU A 173 -13.66 -11.95 12.68
CA GLU A 173 -12.34 -12.49 12.97
C GLU A 173 -12.44 -13.83 13.70
N LEU A 174 -13.27 -13.92 14.76
CA LEU A 174 -13.54 -15.17 15.46
C LEU A 174 -14.10 -16.24 14.53
N HIS A 175 -15.00 -15.86 13.62
CA HIS A 175 -15.54 -16.77 12.62
C HIS A 175 -14.45 -17.29 11.66
N LEU A 176 -13.56 -16.40 11.19
CA LEU A 176 -12.44 -16.76 10.32
C LEU A 176 -11.48 -17.72 11.03
N VAL A 177 -11.12 -17.41 12.27
CA VAL A 177 -10.26 -18.26 13.12
C VAL A 177 -10.90 -19.63 13.33
N ALA A 178 -12.18 -19.68 13.69
CA ALA A 178 -12.92 -20.94 13.85
C ALA A 178 -12.99 -21.73 12.54
N LYS A 179 -13.11 -21.06 11.39
CA LYS A 179 -13.10 -21.69 10.08
C LYS A 179 -11.74 -22.30 9.75
N ILE A 180 -10.65 -21.58 9.99
CA ILE A 180 -9.28 -22.09 9.81
C ILE A 180 -9.06 -23.30 10.71
N GLU A 181 -9.44 -23.20 11.99
CA GLU A 181 -9.32 -24.29 12.94
C GLU A 181 -10.14 -25.52 12.52
N SER A 182 -11.39 -25.33 12.09
CA SER A 182 -12.25 -26.41 11.60
C SER A 182 -11.64 -27.11 10.38
N LEU A 183 -10.99 -26.37 9.48
CA LEU A 183 -10.31 -26.97 8.32
C LEU A 183 -9.10 -27.81 8.75
N VAL A 184 -8.29 -27.30 9.68
CA VAL A 184 -7.17 -28.08 10.24
C VAL A 184 -7.67 -29.34 10.96
N HIS A 185 -8.78 -29.23 11.69
CA HIS A 185 -9.43 -30.38 12.33
C HIS A 185 -9.91 -31.41 11.30
N GLU A 186 -10.54 -30.98 10.20
CA GLU A 186 -11.01 -31.86 9.12
C GLU A 186 -9.86 -32.60 8.42
N PHE A 187 -8.75 -31.91 8.15
CA PHE A 187 -7.58 -32.53 7.52
C PHE A 187 -6.80 -33.46 8.46
N GLY A 188 -6.92 -33.25 9.76
CA GLY A 188 -6.12 -33.92 10.78
C GLY A 188 -4.72 -33.32 10.89
N GLY A 189 -4.31 -33.05 12.12
CA GLY A 189 -3.06 -32.38 12.44
C GLY A 189 -1.83 -33.08 11.87
N LEU A 190 -1.75 -34.41 11.97
CA LEU A 190 -0.65 -35.18 11.38
C LEU A 190 -0.52 -34.97 9.86
N SER A 191 -1.65 -34.86 9.16
CA SER A 191 -1.66 -34.61 7.71
C SER A 191 -1.16 -33.21 7.38
N VAL A 192 -1.64 -32.21 8.13
CA VAL A 192 -1.21 -30.82 7.99
C VAL A 192 0.29 -30.68 8.27
N THR A 193 0.79 -31.26 9.36
CA THR A 193 2.22 -31.25 9.72
C THR A 193 3.10 -31.88 8.64
N ARG A 194 2.68 -33.02 8.05
CA ARG A 194 3.42 -33.65 6.94
C ARG A 194 3.53 -32.71 5.75
N GLN A 195 2.43 -32.09 5.35
CA GLN A 195 2.42 -31.18 4.20
C GLN A 195 3.24 -29.91 4.44
N ILE A 196 3.21 -29.35 5.66
CA ILE A 196 4.11 -28.24 6.02
C ILE A 196 5.57 -28.71 5.95
N SER A 197 5.88 -29.90 6.46
CA SER A 197 7.25 -30.44 6.43
C SER A 197 7.74 -30.67 5.00
N ASP A 198 6.88 -31.17 4.11
CA ASP A 198 7.19 -31.37 2.69
C ASP A 198 7.49 -30.03 2.00
N PHE A 199 6.70 -28.99 2.31
CA PHE A 199 6.97 -27.63 1.81
C PHE A 199 8.31 -27.09 2.33
N LEU A 200 8.53 -27.16 3.65
CA LEU A 200 9.74 -26.63 4.29
C LEU A 200 11.01 -27.33 3.79
N ARG A 201 10.94 -28.63 3.51
CA ARG A 201 12.05 -29.39 2.94
C ARG A 201 12.49 -28.82 1.59
N ALA A 202 11.55 -28.38 0.74
CA ALA A 202 11.87 -27.83 -0.57
C ALA A 202 12.63 -26.48 -0.52
N VAL A 203 12.58 -25.79 0.62
CA VAL A 203 13.22 -24.49 0.84
C VAL A 203 14.34 -24.55 1.89
N TYR A 204 14.73 -25.75 2.32
CA TYR A 204 15.85 -25.96 3.23
C TYR A 204 17.16 -25.99 2.45
N ASP A 205 18.14 -25.22 2.91
CA ASP A 205 19.49 -25.21 2.37
C ASP A 205 20.41 -25.99 3.31
N GLU A 206 20.87 -27.15 2.86
CA GLU A 206 21.74 -28.03 3.63
C GLU A 206 23.12 -27.41 3.88
N GLN A 207 23.63 -26.55 2.99
CA GLN A 207 24.94 -25.92 3.16
C GLN A 207 24.92 -24.85 4.24
N GLN A 208 23.78 -24.17 4.39
CA GLN A 208 23.60 -23.09 5.36
C GLN A 208 22.80 -23.52 6.59
N GLU A 209 22.36 -24.78 6.63
CA GLU A 209 21.53 -25.41 7.65
C GLU A 209 20.29 -24.57 8.03
N ARG A 210 19.68 -23.88 7.05
CA ARG A 210 18.57 -22.95 7.30
C ARG A 210 17.48 -23.01 6.23
N TYR A 211 16.26 -22.67 6.63
CA TYR A 211 15.13 -22.52 5.71
C TYR A 211 15.11 -21.13 5.07
N HIS A 212 15.03 -21.07 3.75
CA HIS A 212 14.89 -19.82 2.99
C HIS A 212 13.42 -19.46 2.80
N LEU A 213 12.79 -19.04 3.89
CA LEU A 213 11.42 -18.49 3.88
C LEU A 213 11.44 -17.03 3.41
N VAL A 214 11.79 -16.81 2.15
CA VAL A 214 11.91 -15.46 1.58
C VAL A 214 10.55 -15.00 1.06
N ILE A 215 10.11 -13.81 1.46
CA ILE A 215 9.00 -13.12 0.78
C ILE A 215 9.43 -12.88 -0.66
N LEU A 216 8.79 -13.55 -1.61
CA LEU A 216 9.05 -13.30 -3.03
C LEU A 216 8.81 -11.82 -3.30
N LYS A 217 9.80 -11.15 -3.90
CA LYS A 217 9.61 -9.77 -4.34
C LYS A 217 8.40 -9.73 -5.28
N PRO A 218 7.47 -8.77 -5.12
CA PRO A 218 6.31 -8.65 -5.98
C PRO A 218 6.77 -8.61 -7.43
N LYS A 219 6.18 -9.47 -8.27
CA LYS A 219 6.37 -9.42 -9.72
C LYS A 219 5.36 -8.42 -10.28
N VAL A 220 5.66 -7.86 -11.45
CA VAL A 220 4.79 -6.87 -12.12
C VAL A 220 3.36 -7.39 -12.37
N SER A 221 3.17 -8.72 -12.39
CA SER A 221 1.88 -9.38 -12.60
C SER A 221 1.25 -9.97 -11.34
N GLU A 222 1.96 -9.99 -10.20
CA GLU A 222 1.53 -10.72 -9.01
C GLU A 222 1.74 -9.85 -7.76
N PRO A 223 0.68 -9.55 -6.98
CA PRO A 223 0.83 -8.82 -5.73
C PRO A 223 1.78 -9.54 -4.78
N GLN A 224 2.34 -8.79 -3.83
CA GLN A 224 3.15 -9.40 -2.78
C GLN A 224 2.28 -10.36 -1.97
N GLN A 225 2.65 -11.64 -1.97
CA GLN A 225 1.93 -12.63 -1.18
C GLN A 225 2.26 -12.47 0.31
N PRO A 226 1.25 -12.59 1.21
CA PRO A 226 1.48 -12.56 2.63
C PRO A 226 2.34 -13.76 3.06
N LEU A 227 3.11 -13.58 4.14
CA LEU A 227 3.81 -14.70 4.77
C LEU A 227 2.81 -15.70 5.33
N ILE A 228 3.07 -16.99 5.15
CA ILE A 228 2.31 -18.03 5.86
C ILE A 228 2.66 -17.94 7.35
N PRO A 229 1.65 -17.90 8.24
CA PRO A 229 1.86 -18.00 9.67
C PRO A 229 2.17 -19.46 10.06
N TRP A 230 3.33 -19.98 9.66
CA TRP A 230 3.73 -21.39 9.85
C TRP A 230 3.59 -21.85 11.29
N GLY A 231 4.06 -21.05 12.25
CA GLY A 231 3.98 -21.36 13.68
C GLY A 231 2.54 -21.54 14.16
N TYR A 232 1.63 -20.70 13.69
CA TYR A 232 0.20 -20.81 14.03
C TYR A 232 -0.41 -22.09 13.44
N LEU A 233 -0.11 -22.40 12.17
CA LEU A 233 -0.57 -23.64 11.54
C LEU A 233 -0.04 -24.89 12.25
N PHE A 234 1.22 -24.88 12.67
CA PHE A 234 1.79 -25.96 13.49
C PHE A 234 1.07 -26.12 14.83
N GLN A 235 0.78 -25.02 15.52
CA GLN A 235 0.04 -25.07 16.79
C GLN A 235 -1.35 -25.66 16.61
N LEU A 236 -2.08 -25.25 15.56
CA LEU A 236 -3.38 -25.84 15.23
C LEU A 236 -3.27 -27.32 14.88
N ALA A 237 -2.23 -27.72 14.15
CA ALA A 237 -1.99 -29.12 13.81
C ALA A 237 -1.73 -29.96 15.06
N VAL A 238 -0.94 -29.46 16.01
CA VAL A 238 -0.71 -30.15 17.29
C VAL A 238 -1.99 -30.24 18.11
N LYS A 239 -2.77 -29.14 18.18
CA LYS A 239 -4.08 -29.11 18.86
C LYS A 239 -5.04 -30.18 18.31
N HIS A 240 -5.01 -30.41 17.00
CA HIS A 240 -5.87 -31.36 16.28
C HIS A 240 -5.13 -32.59 15.77
N TYR A 241 -4.18 -33.13 16.54
CA TYR A 241 -3.30 -34.24 16.11
C TYR A 241 -4.05 -35.42 15.48
N GLN A 242 -5.17 -35.84 16.08
CA GLN A 242 -6.05 -36.92 15.61
C GLN A 242 -7.36 -36.42 14.97
N GLY A 243 -7.37 -35.19 14.43
CA GLY A 243 -8.55 -34.56 13.83
C GLY A 243 -9.34 -35.45 12.87
N GLY A 244 -10.64 -35.17 12.75
CA GLY A 244 -11.71 -36.05 12.25
C GLY A 244 -11.30 -37.16 11.28
N LYS A 245 -11.73 -38.40 11.55
CA LYS A 245 -11.44 -39.62 10.75
C LYS A 245 -11.36 -39.28 9.26
N SER A 246 -10.15 -39.21 8.73
CA SER A 246 -9.93 -38.73 7.37
C SER A 246 -10.69 -39.64 6.39
N SER A 247 -11.74 -39.14 5.76
CA SER A 247 -12.24 -39.74 4.53
C SER A 247 -11.26 -39.37 3.41
N GLY A 248 -10.09 -40.00 3.44
CA GLY A 248 -9.12 -39.97 2.35
C GLY A 248 -8.36 -38.66 2.19
N ILE A 249 -7.09 -38.84 1.83
CA ILE A 249 -6.12 -37.90 1.26
C ILE A 249 -6.62 -37.28 -0.09
N ALA A 250 -7.92 -37.33 -0.37
CA ALA A 250 -8.44 -37.24 -1.74
C ALA A 250 -8.61 -35.82 -2.30
N ASP A 251 -8.39 -34.76 -1.52
CA ASP A 251 -8.57 -33.42 -2.08
C ASP A 251 -7.39 -32.49 -1.83
N HIS A 252 -6.30 -32.79 -2.53
CA HIS A 252 -5.20 -31.85 -2.80
C HIS A 252 -5.72 -30.48 -3.28
N ARG A 253 -6.94 -30.38 -3.86
CA ARG A 253 -7.55 -29.09 -4.23
C ARG A 253 -8.16 -28.36 -3.02
N ARG A 254 -8.70 -29.05 -2.02
CA ARG A 254 -9.14 -28.43 -0.74
C ARG A 254 -7.96 -27.98 0.11
N PHE A 255 -6.87 -28.74 0.11
CA PHE A 255 -5.64 -28.27 0.76
C PHE A 255 -4.99 -27.12 -0.02
N LYS A 256 -4.97 -27.18 -1.36
CA LYS A 256 -4.67 -26.00 -2.18
C LYS A 256 -5.65 -24.87 -1.94
N PHE A 257 -6.90 -25.10 -1.56
CA PHE A 257 -7.84 -24.04 -1.18
C PHE A 257 -7.45 -23.40 0.17
N PHE A 258 -7.10 -24.22 1.17
CA PHE A 258 -6.54 -23.77 2.45
C PHE A 258 -5.24 -23.00 2.28
N PHE A 259 -4.33 -23.48 1.43
CA PHE A 259 -3.13 -22.74 1.06
C PHE A 259 -3.46 -21.55 0.19
N SER A 260 -4.45 -21.64 -0.70
CA SER A 260 -4.79 -20.53 -1.58
C SER A 260 -5.37 -19.37 -0.81
N LEU A 261 -6.05 -19.60 0.33
CA LEU A 261 -6.45 -18.53 1.26
C LEU A 261 -5.25 -17.64 1.67
N TYR A 262 -4.03 -18.17 1.54
CA TYR A 262 -2.76 -17.47 1.71
C TYR A 262 -1.93 -17.31 0.41
N PHE A 263 -2.22 -18.07 -0.66
CA PHE A 263 -1.47 -18.19 -1.93
C PHE A 263 -2.37 -18.00 -3.15
N GLN A 264 -2.51 -16.76 -3.61
CA GLN A 264 -2.47 -16.39 -5.03
C GLN A 264 -2.41 -14.88 -5.13
#